data_AF-A0A2V8EEI9-F1
#
_entry.id   AF-A0A2V8EEI9-F1
#
_cell.length_a   1.000
_cell.length_b   1.000
_cell.length_c   1.000
_cell.angle_alpha   90.00
_cell.angle_beta   90.00
_cell.angle_gamma   90.00
#
_symmetry.space_group_name_H-M   'P 1'
#
loop_
_entity.id
_entity.type
_entity.pdbx_description
1 polymer ?
#
loop_
_entity_poly.entity_id
_entity_poly.type
_entity_poly.pdbx_seq_one_letter_code
_entity_poly.pdbx_strand_id
1 'polypeptide(L)'
;VFTMAQVIQEQGAESIEKRIGVDATGARFNSIIAIEAVRNVVGTGAPEMNALVNPGAISATSMVTGASADAVWAKIIGIHNDFAGRQLTVLQDVYKSESDSNQRNQAIGALMFAYGYIKTDWKQAVDLYTRQCSIGVNARDLATMAATLAARGKNPVTGKQVMDPAKVPSVLAVMATAGLYDDSGKWLYHTGLPAKSGVGGGIIAVSPGKFGIAVVSPPLDNAGNSVRAQKAIADISNALNGNPYAANAATR
;
A
#
# COMPACT_ATOMS: atom_id res chain seq x y z
N VAL A 1 -0.42 -1.14 1.29
CA VAL A 1 0.91 -1.14 1.96
C VAL A 1 0.99 -2.26 3.00
N PHE A 2 0.19 -2.24 4.06
CA PHE A 2 0.39 -3.14 5.20
C PHE A 2 0.05 -4.61 4.91
N THR A 3 -0.94 -4.90 4.08
CA THR A 3 -1.19 -6.26 3.57
C THR A 3 -0.05 -6.78 2.69
N MET A 4 0.54 -5.92 1.84
CA MET A 4 1.76 -6.27 1.10
C MET A 4 2.93 -6.55 2.06
N ALA A 5 3.08 -5.75 3.13
CA ALA A 5 4.09 -5.99 4.15
C ALA A 5 3.88 -7.34 4.87
N GLN A 6 2.63 -7.73 5.16
CA GLN A 6 2.29 -9.06 5.70
C GLN A 6 2.72 -10.19 4.76
N VAL A 7 2.41 -10.05 3.46
CA VAL A 7 2.79 -11.06 2.45
C VAL A 7 4.31 -11.19 2.36
N ILE A 8 5.04 -10.08 2.29
CA ILE A 8 6.51 -10.07 2.29
C ILE A 8 7.06 -10.68 3.60
N GLN A 9 6.44 -10.39 4.74
CA GLN A 9 6.85 -10.93 6.03
C GLN A 9 6.70 -12.45 6.05
N GLU A 10 5.59 -13.00 5.55
CA GLU A 10 5.33 -14.45 5.52
C GLU A 10 6.12 -15.20 4.44
N GLN A 11 6.30 -14.60 3.25
CA GLN A 11 6.72 -15.33 2.04
C GLN A 11 8.01 -14.80 1.41
N GLY A 12 8.64 -13.78 2.00
CA GLY A 12 9.87 -13.17 1.50
C GLY A 12 9.64 -12.07 0.47
N ALA A 13 10.66 -11.24 0.23
CA ALA A 13 10.59 -10.06 -0.63
C ALA A 13 10.24 -10.40 -2.09
N GLU A 14 10.78 -11.49 -2.62
CA GLU A 14 10.56 -11.93 -4.00
C GLU A 14 9.10 -12.34 -4.28
N SER A 15 8.30 -12.60 -3.24
CA SER A 15 6.92 -13.08 -3.41
C SER A 15 6.04 -12.08 -4.15
N ILE A 16 6.21 -10.78 -3.89
CA ILE A 16 5.46 -9.72 -4.56
C ILE A 16 5.98 -9.52 -5.98
N GLU A 17 7.29 -9.38 -6.15
CA GLU A 17 7.93 -9.16 -7.46
C GLU A 17 7.59 -10.29 -8.45
N LYS A 18 7.77 -11.56 -8.05
CA LYS A 18 7.58 -12.69 -8.95
C LYS A 18 6.12 -13.01 -9.27
N ARG A 19 5.18 -12.64 -8.39
CA ARG A 19 3.75 -13.03 -8.55
C ARG A 19 2.84 -11.87 -8.94
N ILE A 20 3.20 -10.63 -8.65
CA ILE A 20 2.39 -9.44 -8.91
C ILE A 20 3.17 -8.39 -9.69
N GLY A 21 4.46 -8.21 -9.36
CA GLY A 21 5.30 -7.14 -9.92
C GLY A 21 5.56 -6.02 -8.92
N VAL A 22 6.48 -5.13 -9.28
CA VAL A 22 6.85 -3.93 -8.50
C VAL A 22 6.87 -2.65 -9.34
N ASP A 23 6.35 -2.72 -10.56
CA ASP A 23 6.45 -1.66 -11.57
C ASP A 23 5.25 -0.72 -11.52
N ALA A 24 5.51 0.55 -11.89
CA ALA A 24 4.45 1.51 -12.12
C ALA A 24 3.67 1.13 -13.38
N THR A 25 2.33 1.17 -13.30
CA THR A 25 1.47 0.80 -14.44
C THR A 25 1.31 1.92 -15.46
N GLY A 26 1.73 3.15 -15.14
CA GLY A 26 1.51 4.35 -15.97
C GLY A 26 0.03 4.66 -16.25
N ALA A 27 -0.87 4.06 -15.47
CA ALA A 27 -2.31 4.22 -15.59
C ALA A 27 -2.98 4.23 -14.21
N ARG A 28 -4.17 4.85 -14.17
CA ARG A 28 -5.04 4.93 -12.98
C ARG A 28 -5.10 3.61 -12.21
N PHE A 29 -5.22 3.73 -10.89
CA PHE A 29 -5.15 2.64 -9.93
C PHE A 29 -6.13 1.47 -10.13
N ASN A 30 -7.21 1.66 -10.89
CA ASN A 30 -8.25 0.67 -11.19
C ASN A 30 -8.37 0.38 -12.71
N SER A 31 -7.31 0.63 -13.48
CA SER A 31 -7.30 0.47 -14.94
C SER A 31 -7.36 -1.01 -15.35
N ILE A 32 -8.44 -1.40 -16.04
CA ILE A 32 -8.55 -2.71 -16.69
C ILE A 32 -7.65 -2.77 -17.94
N ILE A 33 -7.47 -1.65 -18.63
CA ILE A 33 -6.59 -1.58 -19.81
C ILE A 33 -5.15 -1.93 -19.42
N ALA A 34 -4.68 -1.49 -18.25
CA ALA A 34 -3.35 -1.86 -17.76
C ALA A 34 -3.23 -3.38 -17.53
N ILE A 35 -4.28 -4.02 -17.00
CA ILE A 35 -4.32 -5.48 -16.81
C ILE A 35 -4.27 -6.19 -18.18
N GLU A 36 -5.08 -5.74 -19.14
CA GLU A 36 -5.20 -6.33 -20.48
C GLU A 36 -3.97 -6.07 -21.37
N ALA A 37 -3.26 -4.97 -21.17
CA ALA A 37 -2.04 -4.65 -21.92
C ALA A 37 -0.88 -5.57 -21.56
N VAL A 38 -0.83 -6.01 -20.30
CA VAL A 38 0.27 -6.84 -19.80
C VAL A 38 0.06 -8.31 -20.12
N ARG A 39 -1.20 -8.78 -20.34
CA ARG A 39 -1.68 -10.07 -20.92
C ARG A 39 -0.87 -11.36 -20.74
N ASN A 40 0.08 -11.36 -19.82
CA ASN A 40 1.01 -12.44 -19.58
C ASN A 40 0.44 -13.25 -18.43
N VAL A 41 0.03 -14.48 -18.77
CA VAL A 41 -0.25 -15.52 -17.78
C VAL A 41 1.00 -15.68 -16.92
N VAL A 42 0.85 -15.71 -15.59
CA VAL A 42 1.95 -15.95 -14.65
C VAL A 42 2.84 -17.09 -15.18
N GLY A 43 4.08 -16.78 -15.58
CA GLY A 43 5.03 -17.73 -16.17
C GLY A 43 5.46 -17.47 -17.63
N THR A 44 4.93 -16.44 -18.30
CA THR A 44 5.29 -16.09 -19.71
C THR A 44 6.04 -14.75 -19.88
N GLY A 45 6.30 -14.05 -18.78
CA GLY A 45 7.00 -12.76 -18.73
C GLY A 45 6.98 -12.19 -17.30
N ALA A 46 7.70 -11.09 -17.05
CA ALA A 46 7.67 -10.42 -15.76
C ALA A 46 6.30 -9.73 -15.53
N PRO A 47 5.72 -9.79 -14.32
CA PRO A 47 4.49 -9.07 -14.02
C PRO A 47 4.72 -7.55 -14.00
N GLU A 48 4.16 -6.80 -14.95
CA GLU A 48 4.24 -5.33 -15.01
C GLU A 48 3.09 -4.67 -14.22
N MET A 49 3.04 -4.96 -12.92
CA MET A 49 2.01 -4.46 -12.00
C MET A 49 2.64 -4.18 -10.63
N ASN A 50 1.83 -3.83 -9.63
CA ASN A 50 2.30 -3.66 -8.26
C ASN A 50 1.15 -3.87 -7.25
N ALA A 51 1.51 -4.13 -6.00
CA ALA A 51 0.53 -4.37 -4.93
C ALA A 51 -0.16 -3.09 -4.37
N LEU A 52 0.04 -1.92 -5.00
CA LEU A 52 -0.51 -0.63 -4.56
C LEU A 52 -1.62 -0.09 -5.48
N VAL A 53 -1.82 -0.71 -6.66
CA VAL A 53 -3.00 -0.58 -7.50
C VAL A 53 -4.02 -1.69 -7.18
N ASN A 54 -5.30 -1.48 -7.48
CA ASN A 54 -6.38 -2.42 -7.13
C ASN A 54 -6.14 -3.87 -7.56
N PRO A 55 -5.78 -4.18 -8.83
CA PRO A 55 -5.58 -5.57 -9.25
C PRO A 55 -4.49 -6.27 -8.44
N GLY A 56 -3.37 -5.59 -8.17
CA GLY A 56 -2.28 -6.17 -7.38
C GLY A 56 -2.60 -6.20 -5.89
N ALA A 57 -3.34 -5.23 -5.36
CA ALA A 57 -3.77 -5.23 -3.97
C ALA A 57 -4.78 -6.37 -3.67
N ILE A 58 -5.73 -6.64 -4.57
CA ILE A 58 -6.64 -7.79 -4.46
C ILE A 58 -5.84 -9.09 -4.57
N SER A 59 -4.89 -9.18 -5.50
CA SER A 59 -4.00 -10.34 -5.63
C SER A 59 -3.17 -10.56 -4.37
N ALA A 60 -2.55 -9.51 -3.81
CA ALA A 60 -1.79 -9.57 -2.56
C ALA A 60 -2.68 -9.98 -1.36
N THR A 61 -3.95 -9.56 -1.36
CA THR A 61 -4.93 -9.99 -0.35
C THR A 61 -5.16 -11.50 -0.44
N SER A 62 -5.26 -12.06 -1.65
CA SER A 62 -5.38 -13.52 -1.85
C SER A 62 -4.12 -14.31 -1.47
N MET A 63 -2.97 -13.65 -1.36
CA MET A 63 -1.71 -14.27 -0.98
C MET A 63 -1.55 -14.44 0.53
N VAL A 64 -2.31 -13.72 1.36
CA VAL A 64 -2.22 -13.86 2.83
C VAL A 64 -2.69 -15.27 3.23
N THR A 65 -1.82 -16.01 3.92
CA THR A 65 -2.07 -17.44 4.21
C THR A 65 -3.10 -17.62 5.33
N GLY A 66 -4.06 -18.53 5.16
CA GLY A 66 -5.03 -18.88 6.20
C GLY A 66 -5.97 -20.01 5.75
N ALA A 67 -6.48 -20.78 6.71
CA ALA A 67 -7.38 -21.91 6.42
C ALA A 67 -8.83 -21.49 6.12
N SER A 68 -9.19 -20.25 6.47
CA SER A 68 -10.53 -19.67 6.27
C SER A 68 -10.43 -18.16 6.04
N ALA A 69 -11.51 -17.55 5.53
CA ALA A 69 -11.62 -16.10 5.39
C ALA A 69 -11.35 -15.36 6.71
N ASP A 70 -11.83 -15.89 7.84
CA ASP A 70 -11.61 -15.30 9.17
C ASP A 70 -10.15 -15.40 9.61
N ALA A 71 -9.47 -16.50 9.32
CA ALA A 71 -8.04 -16.65 9.64
C ALA A 71 -7.18 -15.69 8.80
N VAL A 72 -7.53 -15.50 7.52
CA VAL A 72 -6.89 -14.51 6.64
C VAL A 72 -7.16 -13.11 7.16
N TRP A 73 -8.42 -12.80 7.49
CA TRP A 73 -8.80 -11.50 8.03
C TRP A 73 -8.07 -11.17 9.34
N ALA A 74 -7.97 -12.12 10.26
CA ALA A 74 -7.27 -11.95 11.54
C ALA A 74 -5.81 -11.49 11.35
N LYS A 75 -5.13 -12.02 10.32
CA LYS A 75 -3.78 -11.57 9.95
C LYS A 75 -3.77 -10.18 9.33
N ILE A 76 -4.72 -9.90 8.43
CA ILE A 76 -4.84 -8.58 7.79
C ILE A 76 -5.10 -7.50 8.85
N ILE A 77 -6.10 -7.64 9.71
CA ILE A 77 -6.36 -6.64 10.76
C ILE A 77 -5.22 -6.61 11.79
N GLY A 78 -4.63 -7.76 12.11
CA GLY A 78 -3.50 -7.89 13.03
C GLY A 78 -2.29 -7.08 12.59
N ILE A 79 -1.86 -7.19 11.32
CA ILE A 79 -0.73 -6.40 10.83
C ILE A 79 -1.04 -4.90 10.86
N HIS A 80 -2.26 -4.49 10.53
CA HIS A 80 -2.64 -3.07 10.58
C HIS A 80 -2.62 -2.55 12.03
N ASN A 81 -3.12 -3.33 12.99
CA ASN A 81 -3.08 -3.01 14.40
C ASN A 81 -1.65 -2.87 14.92
N ASP A 82 -0.75 -3.77 14.51
CA ASP A 82 0.65 -3.74 14.89
C ASP A 82 1.38 -2.51 14.35
N PHE A 83 1.16 -2.14 13.09
CA PHE A 83 1.69 -0.91 12.52
C PHE A 83 1.10 0.34 13.18
N ALA A 84 -0.19 0.34 13.53
CA ALA A 84 -0.86 1.48 14.17
C ALA A 84 -0.52 1.60 15.67
N GLY A 85 -0.08 0.51 16.30
CA GLY A 85 0.18 0.44 17.74
C GLY A 85 -1.09 0.42 18.61
N ARG A 86 -2.25 0.13 18.01
CA ARG A 86 -3.54 0.01 18.70
C ARG A 86 -4.50 -0.90 17.94
N GLN A 87 -5.57 -1.32 18.60
CA GLN A 87 -6.68 -2.01 17.92
C GLN A 87 -7.43 -1.03 17.02
N LEU A 88 -7.54 -1.36 15.73
CA LEU A 88 -8.34 -0.68 14.72
C LEU A 88 -9.65 -1.43 14.52
N THR A 89 -10.66 -0.73 14.00
CA THR A 89 -11.99 -1.29 13.74
C THR A 89 -12.39 -1.04 12.30
N VAL A 90 -13.26 -1.89 11.77
CA VAL A 90 -13.87 -1.69 10.45
C VAL A 90 -15.04 -0.72 10.62
N LEU A 91 -15.08 0.31 9.78
CA LEU A 91 -16.21 1.21 9.63
C LEU A 91 -17.29 0.47 8.84
N GLN A 92 -18.28 -0.10 9.54
CA GLN A 92 -19.27 -0.99 8.94
C GLN A 92 -20.10 -0.31 7.84
N ASP A 93 -20.44 0.98 8.03
CA ASP A 93 -21.21 1.73 7.04
C ASP A 93 -20.43 1.94 5.72
N VAL A 94 -19.12 2.20 5.83
CA VAL A 94 -18.22 2.30 4.67
C VAL A 94 -18.08 0.93 4.00
N TYR A 95 -17.85 -0.12 4.78
CA TYR A 95 -17.72 -1.48 4.26
C TYR A 95 -18.97 -1.92 3.50
N LYS A 96 -20.16 -1.64 4.05
CA LYS A 96 -21.44 -1.91 3.40
C LYS A 96 -21.58 -1.11 2.10
N SER A 97 -21.37 0.20 2.16
CA SER A 97 -21.48 1.10 1.00
C SER A 97 -20.56 0.67 -0.15
N GLU A 98 -19.32 0.33 0.16
CA GLU A 98 -18.35 -0.13 -0.83
C GLU A 98 -18.72 -1.52 -1.37
N SER A 99 -19.12 -2.45 -0.50
CA SER A 99 -19.52 -3.80 -0.93
C SER A 99 -20.74 -3.81 -1.85
N ASP A 100 -21.69 -2.90 -1.63
CA ASP A 100 -22.89 -2.77 -2.48
C ASP A 100 -22.55 -2.19 -3.89
N SER A 101 -21.37 -1.58 -4.06
CA SER A 101 -20.98 -0.82 -5.28
C SER A 101 -19.60 -1.16 -5.85
N ASN A 102 -18.97 -2.26 -5.41
CA ASN A 102 -17.62 -2.66 -5.84
C ASN A 102 -17.56 -3.50 -7.12
N GLN A 103 -18.55 -3.43 -8.03
CA GLN A 103 -18.64 -4.28 -9.23
C GLN A 103 -17.36 -4.24 -10.08
N ARG A 104 -16.69 -3.07 -10.14
CA ARG A 104 -15.40 -2.94 -10.84
C ARG A 104 -14.29 -3.78 -10.18
N ASN A 105 -14.22 -3.81 -8.85
CA ASN A 105 -13.26 -4.65 -8.13
C ASN A 105 -13.61 -6.14 -8.27
N GLN A 106 -14.90 -6.49 -8.37
CA GLN A 106 -15.32 -7.87 -8.68
C GLN A 106 -14.83 -8.29 -10.08
N ALA A 107 -15.02 -7.43 -11.10
CA ALA A 107 -14.50 -7.69 -12.45
C ALA A 107 -12.97 -7.84 -12.46
N ILE A 108 -12.26 -6.96 -11.75
CA ILE A 108 -10.80 -7.06 -11.58
C ILE A 108 -10.43 -8.39 -10.91
N GLY A 109 -11.08 -8.76 -9.80
CA GLY A 109 -10.81 -10.03 -9.11
C GLY A 109 -10.99 -11.25 -10.01
N ALA A 110 -12.07 -11.28 -10.80
CA ALA A 110 -12.33 -12.34 -11.76
C ALA A 110 -11.24 -12.40 -12.86
N LEU A 111 -10.78 -11.25 -13.37
CA LEU A 111 -9.67 -11.19 -14.34
C LEU A 111 -8.36 -11.69 -13.72
N MET A 112 -8.03 -11.25 -12.51
CA MET A 112 -6.82 -11.69 -11.80
C MET A 112 -6.84 -13.21 -11.55
N PHE A 113 -8.02 -13.80 -11.32
CA PHE A 113 -8.19 -15.25 -11.25
C PHE A 113 -7.98 -15.92 -12.61
N ALA A 114 -8.62 -15.41 -13.67
CA ALA A 114 -8.48 -15.95 -15.02
C ALA A 114 -7.02 -15.95 -15.51
N TYR A 115 -6.23 -14.96 -15.09
CA TYR A 115 -4.80 -14.83 -15.44
C TYR A 115 -3.85 -15.51 -14.46
N GLY A 116 -4.39 -16.15 -13.42
CA GLY A 116 -3.64 -16.96 -12.47
C GLY A 116 -2.87 -16.17 -11.40
N TYR A 117 -3.14 -14.88 -11.22
CA TYR A 117 -2.61 -14.09 -10.09
C TYR A 117 -3.33 -14.44 -8.78
N ILE A 118 -4.62 -14.79 -8.86
CA ILE A 118 -5.40 -15.39 -7.78
C ILE A 118 -5.59 -16.86 -8.10
N LYS A 119 -5.33 -17.76 -7.14
CA LYS A 119 -5.32 -19.22 -7.39
C LYS A 119 -6.60 -19.94 -7.02
N THR A 120 -7.38 -19.43 -6.06
CA THR A 120 -8.52 -20.17 -5.48
C THR A 120 -9.80 -19.36 -5.49
N ASP A 121 -9.99 -18.46 -4.52
CA ASP A 121 -11.25 -17.75 -4.32
C ASP A 121 -11.07 -16.23 -4.49
N TRP A 122 -11.36 -15.76 -5.70
CA TRP A 122 -11.30 -14.33 -5.99
C TRP A 122 -12.42 -13.53 -5.34
N LYS A 123 -13.57 -14.15 -5.03
CA LYS A 123 -14.68 -13.46 -4.34
C LYS A 123 -14.28 -13.16 -2.90
N GLN A 124 -13.69 -14.14 -2.22
CA GLN A 124 -13.09 -13.93 -0.90
C GLN A 124 -12.00 -12.85 -0.93
N ALA A 125 -11.13 -12.86 -1.94
CA ALA A 125 -10.08 -11.84 -2.07
C ALA A 125 -10.65 -10.43 -2.22
N VAL A 126 -11.69 -10.25 -3.05
CA VAL A 126 -12.38 -8.96 -3.25
C VAL A 126 -13.11 -8.52 -1.99
N ASP A 127 -13.76 -9.44 -1.29
CA ASP A 127 -14.45 -9.15 -0.03
C ASP A 127 -13.47 -8.66 1.05
N LEU A 128 -12.41 -9.42 1.30
CA LEU A 128 -11.37 -9.05 2.29
C LEU A 128 -10.61 -7.79 1.89
N TYR A 129 -10.44 -7.53 0.59
CA TYR A 129 -9.90 -6.27 0.08
C TYR A 129 -10.84 -5.09 0.38
N THR A 130 -12.14 -5.26 0.16
CA THR A 130 -13.14 -4.22 0.49
C THR A 130 -13.17 -3.97 2.00
N ARG A 131 -13.09 -5.03 2.80
CA ARG A 131 -13.06 -4.96 4.27
C ARG A 131 -11.82 -4.26 4.80
N GLN A 132 -10.63 -4.52 4.25
CA GLN A 132 -9.39 -3.86 4.71
C GLN A 132 -9.36 -2.37 4.32
N CYS A 133 -9.94 -2.00 3.17
CA CYS A 133 -10.10 -0.59 2.77
C CYS A 133 -11.07 0.19 3.67
N SER A 134 -11.87 -0.52 4.46
CA SER A 134 -12.84 0.05 5.39
C SER A 134 -12.34 0.12 6.84
N ILE A 135 -11.05 -0.13 7.09
CA ILE A 135 -10.45 0.02 8.42
C ILE A 135 -10.36 1.50 8.79
N GLY A 136 -10.95 1.89 9.92
CA GLY A 136 -10.97 3.25 10.43
C GLY A 136 -9.63 3.67 11.05
N VAL A 137 -9.03 4.71 10.47
CA VAL A 137 -7.76 5.30 10.92
C VAL A 137 -7.86 6.82 10.97
N ASN A 138 -7.09 7.44 11.86
CA ASN A 138 -6.87 8.88 11.89
C ASN A 138 -5.43 9.23 11.46
N ALA A 139 -5.11 10.52 11.38
CA ALA A 139 -3.78 10.98 10.96
C ALA A 139 -2.65 10.49 11.89
N ARG A 140 -2.89 10.33 13.19
CA ARG A 140 -1.90 9.82 14.15
C ARG A 140 -1.61 8.35 13.93
N ASP A 141 -2.63 7.55 13.63
CA ASP A 141 -2.45 6.14 13.29
C ASP A 141 -1.58 6.02 12.04
N LEU A 142 -1.97 6.71 10.97
CA LEU A 142 -1.25 6.71 9.71
C LEU A 142 0.21 7.17 9.88
N ALA A 143 0.46 8.21 10.69
CA ALA A 143 1.82 8.68 10.99
C ALA A 143 2.62 7.63 11.77
N THR A 144 2.00 6.94 12.73
CA THR A 144 2.64 5.85 13.51
C THR A 144 2.97 4.65 12.61
N MET A 145 2.06 4.29 11.71
CA MET A 145 2.26 3.22 10.74
C MET A 145 3.41 3.56 9.77
N ALA A 146 3.46 4.79 9.26
CA ALA A 146 4.56 5.28 8.44
C ALA A 146 5.88 5.32 9.21
N ALA A 147 5.86 5.76 10.47
CA ALA A 147 7.04 5.84 11.32
C ALA A 147 7.59 4.46 11.69
N THR A 148 6.72 3.44 11.77
CA THR A 148 7.15 2.05 11.91
C THR A 148 8.02 1.60 10.72
N LEU A 149 7.66 1.99 9.49
CA LEU A 149 8.51 1.74 8.31
C LEU A 149 9.80 2.58 8.37
N ALA A 150 9.72 3.85 8.75
CA ALA A 150 10.90 4.71 8.92
C ALA A 150 11.90 4.13 9.94
N ALA A 151 11.39 3.53 11.01
CA ALA A 151 12.14 2.90 12.09
C ALA A 151 12.46 1.41 11.80
N ARG A 152 12.67 1.05 10.53
CA ARG A 152 13.11 -0.29 10.11
C ARG A 152 12.19 -1.41 10.61
N GLY A 153 10.89 -1.16 10.63
CA GLY A 153 9.86 -2.13 11.01
C GLY A 153 9.54 -2.17 12.50
N LYS A 154 10.18 -1.34 13.33
CA LYS A 154 9.88 -1.25 14.76
C LYS A 154 8.85 -0.15 15.02
N ASN A 155 7.71 -0.49 15.62
CA ASN A 155 6.70 0.50 15.96
C ASN A 155 7.25 1.42 17.06
N PRO A 156 7.33 2.75 16.84
CA PRO A 156 7.97 3.67 17.77
C PRO A 156 7.15 3.94 19.03
N VAL A 157 5.84 3.65 19.02
CA VAL A 157 4.95 3.84 20.17
C VAL A 157 4.94 2.60 21.05
N THR A 158 4.84 1.41 20.47
CA THR A 158 4.73 0.15 21.24
C THR A 158 6.08 -0.54 21.47
N GLY A 159 7.12 -0.17 20.71
CA GLY A 159 8.42 -0.83 20.72
C GLY A 159 8.44 -2.20 20.03
N LYS A 160 7.31 -2.69 19.51
CA LYS A 160 7.20 -3.99 18.84
C LYS A 160 7.98 -4.00 17.53
N GLN A 161 8.76 -5.05 17.27
CA GLN A 161 9.29 -5.33 15.94
C GLN A 161 8.17 -5.93 15.08
N VAL A 162 7.53 -5.10 14.25
CA VAL A 162 6.37 -5.47 13.42
C VAL A 162 6.79 -6.18 12.14
N MET A 163 7.90 -5.73 11.55
CA MET A 163 8.44 -6.27 10.30
C MET A 163 9.95 -6.47 10.43
N ASP A 164 10.48 -7.52 9.81
CA ASP A 164 11.92 -7.73 9.69
C ASP A 164 12.59 -6.51 9.03
N PRO A 165 13.61 -5.89 9.66
CA PRO A 165 14.35 -4.76 9.09
C PRO A 165 14.88 -5.00 7.66
N ALA A 166 15.23 -6.24 7.31
CA ALA A 166 15.75 -6.59 5.99
C ALA A 166 14.67 -6.54 4.90
N LYS A 167 13.39 -6.64 5.27
CA LYS A 167 12.25 -6.66 4.33
C LYS A 167 11.64 -5.28 4.09
N VAL A 168 11.86 -4.33 5.00
CA VAL A 168 11.32 -2.96 4.89
C VAL A 168 11.73 -2.24 3.59
N PRO A 169 12.98 -2.33 3.11
CA PRO A 169 13.38 -1.70 1.85
C PRO A 169 12.49 -2.09 0.66
N SER A 170 12.05 -3.35 0.57
CA SER A 170 11.17 -3.81 -0.51
C SER A 170 9.78 -3.17 -0.44
N VAL A 171 9.24 -2.95 0.77
CA VAL A 171 7.97 -2.22 0.95
C VAL A 171 8.12 -0.77 0.50
N LEU A 172 9.22 -0.13 0.90
CA LEU A 172 9.50 1.26 0.55
C LEU A 172 9.77 1.44 -0.95
N ALA A 173 10.40 0.46 -1.60
CA ALA A 173 10.64 0.48 -3.04
C ALA A 173 9.31 0.54 -3.82
N VAL A 174 8.37 -0.35 -3.51
CA VAL A 174 7.05 -0.34 -4.18
C VAL A 174 6.27 0.94 -3.86
N MET A 175 6.38 1.46 -2.63
CA MET A 175 5.79 2.77 -2.27
C MET A 175 6.39 3.92 -3.06
N ALA A 176 7.70 3.90 -3.34
CA ALA A 176 8.37 4.92 -4.13
C ALA A 176 7.96 4.88 -5.62
N THR A 177 7.80 3.69 -6.19
CA THR A 177 7.50 3.54 -7.63
C THR A 177 6.01 3.65 -7.95
N ALA A 178 5.12 3.25 -7.04
CA ALA A 178 3.69 3.12 -7.34
C ALA A 178 2.74 3.76 -6.31
N GLY A 179 3.27 4.38 -5.26
CA GLY A 179 2.51 4.87 -4.11
C GLY A 179 1.42 5.89 -4.39
N LEU A 180 1.67 6.80 -5.33
CA LEU A 180 0.77 7.88 -5.75
C LEU A 180 0.27 7.67 -7.18
N TYR A 181 0.22 6.40 -7.62
CA TYR A 181 -0.28 6.00 -8.93
C TYR A 181 0.52 6.69 -10.05
N ASP A 182 -0.16 7.31 -11.01
CA ASP A 182 0.44 8.03 -12.15
C ASP A 182 1.33 9.20 -11.74
N ASP A 183 1.15 9.72 -10.51
CA ASP A 183 1.94 10.83 -9.98
C ASP A 183 3.11 10.37 -9.09
N SER A 184 3.36 9.07 -8.95
CA SER A 184 4.47 8.54 -8.12
C SER A 184 5.83 9.08 -8.56
N GLY A 185 6.07 9.16 -9.87
CA GLY A 185 7.32 9.71 -10.42
C GLY A 185 7.49 11.20 -10.10
N LYS A 186 6.43 12.01 -10.25
CA LYS A 186 6.44 13.44 -9.90
C LYS A 186 6.68 13.63 -8.40
N TRP A 187 5.97 12.86 -7.59
CA TRP A 187 6.11 12.87 -6.13
C TRP A 187 7.54 12.56 -5.70
N LEU A 188 8.10 11.46 -6.21
CA LEU A 188 9.45 11.03 -5.87
C LEU A 188 10.49 12.06 -6.34
N TYR A 189 10.31 12.64 -7.53
CA TYR A 189 11.15 13.72 -8.04
C TYR A 189 11.18 14.95 -7.11
N HIS A 190 10.02 15.35 -6.58
CA HIS A 190 9.92 16.54 -5.73
C HIS A 190 10.30 16.31 -4.26
N THR A 191 10.05 15.12 -3.72
CA THR A 191 10.17 14.88 -2.27
C THR A 191 11.26 13.87 -1.90
N GLY A 192 11.60 12.96 -2.82
CA GLY A 192 12.45 11.80 -2.55
C GLY A 192 11.82 10.76 -1.61
N LEU A 193 10.57 10.92 -1.19
CA LEU A 193 9.96 10.07 -0.17
C LEU A 193 9.12 8.95 -0.79
N PRO A 194 9.32 7.67 -0.38
CA PRO A 194 8.29 6.64 -0.51
C PRO A 194 6.98 7.08 0.13
N ALA A 195 5.86 6.92 -0.56
CA ALA A 195 4.56 7.36 -0.06
C ALA A 195 3.41 6.43 -0.47
N LYS A 196 2.21 6.68 0.06
CA LYS A 196 0.97 6.07 -0.43
C LYS A 196 -0.20 7.01 -0.19
N SER A 197 -1.02 7.22 -1.22
CA SER A 197 -2.31 7.91 -1.08
C SER A 197 -3.49 6.95 -0.91
N GLY A 198 -4.59 7.42 -0.32
CA GLY A 198 -5.88 6.75 -0.29
C GLY A 198 -7.02 7.73 -0.58
N VAL A 199 -8.07 7.25 -1.24
CA VAL A 199 -9.22 8.06 -1.68
C VAL A 199 -10.04 8.68 -0.53
N GLY A 200 -9.85 8.22 0.70
CA GLY A 200 -10.35 8.91 1.92
C GLY A 200 -9.62 10.22 2.24
N GLY A 201 -8.65 10.64 1.42
CA GLY A 201 -7.88 11.87 1.57
C GLY A 201 -6.59 11.72 2.38
N GLY A 202 -6.25 10.51 2.81
CA GLY A 202 -5.02 10.22 3.55
C GLY A 202 -3.82 10.06 2.63
N ILE A 203 -2.67 10.62 3.03
CA ILE A 203 -1.36 10.29 2.46
C ILE A 203 -0.41 9.96 3.61
N ILE A 204 0.33 8.87 3.46
CA ILE A 204 1.52 8.58 4.26
C ILE A 204 2.77 8.78 3.41
N ALA A 205 3.85 9.28 4.02
CA ALA A 205 5.18 9.31 3.43
C ALA A 205 6.24 8.91 4.47
N VAL A 206 7.36 8.37 4.00
CA VAL A 206 8.40 7.81 4.86
C VAL A 206 9.74 8.44 4.49
N SER A 207 10.42 9.05 5.45
CA SER A 207 11.84 9.39 5.38
C SER A 207 12.62 8.32 6.16
N PRO A 208 13.24 7.34 5.48
CA PRO A 208 13.87 6.19 6.14
C PRO A 208 14.92 6.62 7.16
N GLY A 209 14.83 6.11 8.39
CA GLY A 209 15.73 6.47 9.49
C GLY A 209 15.48 7.83 10.14
N LYS A 210 14.53 8.65 9.64
CA LYS A 210 14.21 9.97 10.22
C LYS A 210 12.80 10.01 10.80
N PHE A 211 11.77 9.92 9.95
CA PHE A 211 10.38 10.05 10.37
C PHE A 211 9.40 9.40 9.39
N GLY A 212 8.23 9.05 9.89
CA GLY A 212 7.03 8.85 9.07
C GLY A 212 6.08 10.03 9.27
N ILE A 213 5.40 10.42 8.20
CA ILE A 213 4.44 11.53 8.21
C ILE A 213 3.13 11.09 7.57
N ALA A 214 2.03 11.62 8.08
CA ALA A 214 0.72 11.46 7.47
C ALA A 214 -0.08 12.76 7.51
N VAL A 215 -0.86 12.99 6.45
CA VAL A 215 -1.82 14.09 6.38
C VAL A 215 -3.14 13.55 5.83
N VAL A 216 -4.26 14.01 6.39
CA VAL A 216 -5.60 13.66 5.93
C VAL A 216 -6.31 14.93 5.47
N SER A 217 -6.69 14.97 4.19
CA SER A 217 -7.52 16.04 3.63
C SER A 217 -8.36 15.51 2.46
N PRO A 218 -9.70 15.48 2.54
CA PRO A 218 -10.55 14.77 1.58
C PRO A 218 -10.44 15.20 0.10
N PRO A 219 -10.29 16.48 -0.29
CA PRO A 219 -10.29 16.87 -1.70
C PRO A 219 -9.12 16.26 -2.48
N LEU A 220 -9.44 15.54 -3.56
CA LEU A 220 -8.49 14.81 -4.41
C LEU A 220 -8.24 15.52 -5.75
N ASP A 221 -7.08 15.28 -6.35
CA ASP A 221 -6.80 15.61 -7.75
C ASP A 221 -7.32 14.53 -8.72
N ASN A 222 -7.05 14.71 -10.02
CA ASN A 222 -7.48 13.80 -11.07
C ASN A 222 -6.81 12.41 -11.02
N ALA A 223 -5.68 12.29 -10.32
CA ALA A 223 -4.99 11.01 -10.10
C ALA A 223 -5.52 10.28 -8.84
N GLY A 224 -6.40 10.93 -8.06
CA GLY A 224 -6.98 10.39 -6.83
C GLY A 224 -6.14 10.66 -5.58
N ASN A 225 -5.20 11.60 -5.64
CA ASN A 225 -4.33 11.96 -4.52
C ASN A 225 -4.84 13.23 -3.82
N SER A 226 -4.74 13.30 -2.50
CA SER A 226 -5.17 14.49 -1.74
C SER A 226 -4.31 15.72 -2.07
N VAL A 227 -4.94 16.80 -2.55
CA VAL A 227 -4.24 18.01 -3.02
C VAL A 227 -3.50 18.70 -1.88
N ARG A 228 -4.17 18.86 -0.73
CA ARG A 228 -3.60 19.57 0.43
C ARG A 228 -2.57 18.72 1.16
N ALA A 229 -2.78 17.40 1.23
CA ALA A 229 -1.84 16.49 1.87
C ALA A 229 -0.50 16.45 1.13
N GLN A 230 -0.52 16.43 -0.21
CA GLN A 230 0.71 16.46 -1.02
C GLN A 230 1.56 17.69 -0.70
N LYS A 231 0.96 18.88 -0.71
CA LYS A 231 1.65 20.15 -0.42
C LYS A 231 2.20 20.18 1.01
N ALA A 232 1.35 19.87 2.00
CA ALA A 232 1.76 19.89 3.40
C ALA A 232 2.93 18.93 3.68
N ILE A 233 2.89 17.72 3.15
CA ILE A 233 3.97 16.75 3.34
C ILE A 233 5.26 17.21 2.65
N ALA A 234 5.18 17.77 1.44
CA ALA A 234 6.34 18.30 0.74
C ALA A 234 7.00 19.46 1.52
N ASP A 235 6.22 20.42 2.00
CA ASP A 235 6.71 21.57 2.77
C ASP A 235 7.37 21.11 4.09
N ILE A 236 6.71 20.23 4.85
CA ILE A 236 7.23 19.69 6.10
C ILE A 236 8.49 18.85 5.86
N SER A 237 8.50 18.00 4.82
CA SER A 237 9.68 17.22 4.47
C SER A 237 10.87 18.11 4.16
N ASN A 238 10.68 19.17 3.37
CA ASN A 238 11.73 20.11 3.03
C ASN A 238 12.27 20.84 4.27
N ALA A 239 11.38 21.31 5.15
CA ALA A 239 11.77 21.96 6.40
C ALA A 239 12.57 21.04 7.34
N LEU A 240 12.34 19.73 7.27
CA LEU A 240 13.00 18.72 8.10
C LEU A 240 14.15 17.99 7.41
N ASN A 241 14.56 18.41 6.21
CA ASN A 241 15.57 17.72 5.39
C ASN A 241 15.23 16.23 5.18
N GLY A 242 13.97 15.93 4.87
CA GLY A 242 13.43 14.57 4.78
C GLY A 242 13.88 13.78 3.55
N ASN A 243 14.28 14.45 2.47
CA ASN A 243 14.66 13.79 1.22
C ASN A 243 15.93 12.94 1.40
N PRO A 244 15.87 11.60 1.24
CA PRO A 244 17.04 10.72 1.40
C PRO A 244 18.09 10.89 0.28
N TYR A 245 17.72 11.48 -0.85
CA TYR A 245 18.63 11.76 -1.98
C TYR A 245 19.28 13.14 -1.91
N ALA A 246 18.81 14.01 -1.01
CA ALA A 246 19.48 15.29 -0.78
C ALA A 246 20.86 15.01 -0.16
N ALA A 247 21.92 15.43 -0.86
CA ALA A 247 23.26 15.44 -0.29
C ALA A 247 23.23 16.41 0.90
N ASN A 248 23.14 15.88 2.12
CA ASN A 248 23.26 16.72 3.31
C ASN A 248 24.67 17.31 3.30
N ALA A 249 24.78 18.64 3.34
CA ALA A 249 26.04 19.35 3.49
C ALA A 249 26.76 19.07 4.83
N ALA A 250 26.22 18.17 5.66
CA ALA A 250 26.71 17.83 6.98
C ALA A 250 27.21 16.38 7.03
N THR A 251 28.34 16.14 6.37
CA THR A 251 29.40 15.17 6.75
C THR A 251 30.51 15.27 5.70
N ARG A 252 31.45 16.19 5.92
CA ARG A 252 32.85 16.04 5.50
C ARG A 252 33.68 15.89 6.76
#